data_AF-A0A8T7GBJ7-F1
#
_entry.id   AF-A0A8T7GBJ7-F1
#
_cell.length_a   1.000
_cell.length_b   1.000
_cell.length_c   1.000
_cell.angle_alpha   90.00
_cell.angle_beta   90.00
_cell.angle_gamma   90.00
#
_symmetry.space_group_name_H-M   'P 1'
#
loop_
_entity.id
_entity.type
_entity.pdbx_description
1 polymer ?
#
loop_
_entity_poly.entity_id
_entity_poly.type
_entity_poly.pdbx_seq_one_letter_code
_entity_poly.pdbx_strand_id
1 'polypeptide(L)' 'MLSMACKDVGYQCGFTAEAESEPELMKKVMEHAKKDHGMKDSDFTPEMVAKVKSVVKKV' A
#
# COMPACT_ATOMS: atom_id res chain seq x y z
N MET A 1 10.19 -12.52 -1.73
CA MET A 1 9.12 -11.93 -0.88
C MET A 1 8.84 -10.51 -1.43
N LEU A 2 7.74 -9.85 -1.07
CA LEU A 2 7.37 -8.52 -1.60
C LEU A 2 7.38 -7.48 -0.49
N SER A 3 7.83 -6.28 -0.82
CA SER A 3 7.84 -5.13 0.11
C SER A 3 7.37 -3.86 -0.56
N MET A 4 6.86 -2.92 0.23
CA MET A 4 6.58 -1.57 -0.23
C MET A 4 6.65 -0.57 0.94
N ALA A 5 6.94 0.70 0.62
CA ALA A 5 6.94 1.79 1.57
C ALA A 5 5.92 2.86 1.17
N CYS A 6 5.13 3.36 2.12
CA CYS A 6 4.10 4.36 1.87
C CYS A 6 4.69 5.66 1.30
N LYS A 7 5.92 6.01 1.71
CA LYS A 7 6.71 7.09 1.13
C LYS A 7 6.99 6.95 -0.36
N ASP A 8 7.16 5.72 -0.86
CA ASP A 8 7.43 5.49 -2.28
C ASP A 8 6.16 5.78 -3.12
N VAL A 9 4.96 5.64 -2.55
CA VAL A 9 3.69 6.02 -3.18
C VAL A 9 3.55 7.56 -3.28
N GLY A 10 4.31 8.30 -2.47
CA GLY A 10 4.31 9.77 -2.42
C GLY A 10 3.64 10.37 -1.18
N TYR A 11 3.31 9.56 -0.18
CA TYR A 11 2.79 10.05 1.11
C TYR A 11 3.93 10.37 2.07
N GLN A 12 3.80 11.39 2.91
CA GLN A 12 4.74 11.64 4.01
C GLN A 12 4.43 10.70 5.19
N CYS A 13 4.54 9.40 4.96
CA CYS A 13 4.25 8.35 5.92
C CYS A 13 5.41 7.33 5.96
N GLY A 14 5.88 7.02 7.18
CA GLY A 14 6.99 6.07 7.42
C GLY A 14 6.60 4.59 7.34
N PHE A 15 5.33 4.28 7.07
CA PHE A 15 4.84 2.90 7.01
C PHE A 15 5.53 2.07 5.92
N THR A 16 5.90 0.85 6.27
CA THR A 16 6.42 -0.17 5.37
C THR A 16 5.67 -1.47 5.58
N ALA A 17 5.41 -2.20 4.50
CA ALA A 17 4.77 -3.51 4.56
C ALA A 17 5.56 -4.54 3.77
N GLU A 18 5.55 -5.77 4.27
CA GLU A 18 6.14 -6.94 3.64
C GLU A 18 5.13 -8.10 3.63
N ALA A 19 5.10 -8.87 2.55
CA ALA A 19 4.26 -10.05 2.42
C ALA A 19 4.81 -11.04 1.38
N GLU A 20 4.33 -12.27 1.42
CA GLU A 20 4.73 -13.32 0.46
C GLU A 20 4.07 -13.15 -0.91
N SER A 21 2.92 -12.47 -0.96
CA SER A 21 2.10 -12.30 -2.16
C SER A 21 1.52 -10.90 -2.25
N GLU A 22 1.28 -10.44 -3.47
CA GLU A 22 0.70 -9.14 -3.76
C GLU A 22 -0.67 -8.91 -3.06
N PRO A 23 -1.64 -9.85 -3.07
CA PRO A 23 -2.90 -9.67 -2.34
C PRO A 23 -2.72 -9.45 -0.84
N GLU A 24 -1.81 -10.19 -0.20
CA GLU A 24 -1.51 -10.04 1.23
C GLU A 24 -0.85 -8.69 1.52
N LEU A 25 0.04 -8.23 0.64
CA LEU A 25 0.66 -6.91 0.75
C LEU A 25 -0.39 -5.80 0.63
N MET A 26 -1.24 -5.88 -0.39
CA MET A 26 -2.27 -4.88 -0.66
C MET A 26 -3.29 -4.80 0.49
N LYS A 27 -3.67 -5.94 1.08
CA LYS A 27 -4.53 -5.96 2.26
C LYS A 27 -3.92 -5.16 3.42
N LYS A 28 -2.65 -5.40 3.76
CA LYS A 28 -1.94 -4.65 4.82
C LYS A 28 -1.89 -3.15 4.53
N VAL A 29 -1.61 -2.77 3.28
CA VAL A 29 -1.56 -1.35 2.87
C VAL A 29 -2.93 -0.69 2.96
N MET A 30 -3.99 -1.38 2.52
CA MET A 30 -5.37 -0.88 2.63
C MET A 30 -5.80 -0.72 4.09
N GLU A 31 -5.51 -1.70 4.95
CA GLU A 31 -5.82 -1.61 6.39
C GLU A 31 -5.11 -0.42 7.05
N HIS A 32 -3.83 -0.21 6.73
CA HIS A 32 -3.08 0.97 7.18
C HIS A 32 -3.72 2.27 6.67
N ALA A 33 -4.00 2.37 5.37
CA ALA A 33 -4.60 3.55 4.79
C ALA A 33 -5.97 3.90 5.40
N LYS A 34 -6.80 2.89 5.72
CA LYS A 34 -8.07 3.09 6.43
C LYS A 34 -7.85 3.58 7.86
N LYS A 35 -6.92 2.97 8.59
CA LYS A 35 -6.71 3.20 10.03
C LYS A 35 -5.96 4.51 10.33
N ASP A 36 -4.85 4.76 9.63
CA ASP A 36 -3.95 5.88 9.90
C ASP A 36 -4.28 7.12 9.07
N HIS A 37 -4.97 6.97 7.94
CA HIS A 37 -5.32 8.07 7.04
C HIS A 37 -6.83 8.26 6.87
N GLY A 38 -7.66 7.44 7.52
CA GLY A 38 -9.12 7.57 7.47
C GLY A 38 -9.71 7.32 6.08
N MET A 39 -8.97 6.68 5.17
CA MET A 39 -9.44 6.37 3.83
C MET A 39 -10.61 5.39 3.89
N LYS A 40 -11.53 5.53 2.94
CA LYS A 40 -12.70 4.66 2.79
C LYS A 40 -12.52 3.77 1.57
N ASP A 41 -13.37 2.76 1.44
CA ASP A 41 -13.39 1.87 0.27
C ASP A 41 -13.47 2.63 -1.07
N SER A 42 -14.14 3.78 -1.09
CA SER A 42 -14.24 4.65 -2.27
C SER A 42 -12.94 5.37 -2.66
N ASP A 43 -11.98 5.51 -1.73
CA ASP A 43 -10.69 6.16 -2.01
C ASP A 43 -9.70 5.21 -2.72
N PHE A 44 -9.93 3.88 -2.63
CA PHE A 44 -9.11 2.86 -3.30
C PHE A 44 -9.51 2.70 -4.76
N THR A 45 -9.37 3.77 -5.53
CA THR A 45 -9.59 3.77 -6.97
C THR A 45 -8.57 2.85 -7.67
N PRO A 46 -8.90 2.32 -8.86
CA PRO A 46 -7.95 1.52 -9.64
C PRO A 46 -6.63 2.26 -9.93
N GLU A 47 -6.66 3.59 -10.02
CA GLU A 47 -5.47 4.41 -10.17
C GLU A 47 -4.60 4.39 -8.91
N MET A 48 -5.20 4.59 -7.72
CA MET A 48 -4.47 4.50 -6.45
C MET A 48 -3.87 3.11 -6.26
N VAL A 49 -4.65 2.06 -6.54
CA VAL A 49 -4.22 0.67 -6.48
C VAL A 49 -3.04 0.40 -7.42
N ALA A 50 -3.12 0.89 -8.67
CA ALA A 50 -2.03 0.76 -9.63
C ALA A 50 -0.76 1.48 -9.14
N LYS A 51 -0.89 2.69 -8.58
CA LYS A 51 0.23 3.46 -8.04
C LYS A 51 0.92 2.74 -6.88
N VAL A 52 0.15 2.15 -5.97
CA VAL A 52 0.69 1.33 -4.87
C VAL A 52 1.43 0.12 -5.43
N LYS A 53 0.87 -0.57 -6.43
CA LYS A 53 1.52 -1.74 -7.06
C LYS A 53 2.81 -1.37 -7.79
N SER A 54 2.88 -0.20 -8.43
CA SER A 54 4.07 0.27 -9.16
C SER A 54 5.30 0.48 -8.27
N VAL A 55 5.12 0.64 -6.95
CA VAL A 55 6.23 0.84 -6.01
C VAL A 55 6.61 -0.43 -5.24
N VAL A 56 5.89 -1.53 -5.47
CA VAL A 56 6.18 -2.82 -4.84
C VAL A 56 7.50 -3.36 -5.39
N LYS A 57 8.39 -3.76 -4.47
CA LYS A 57 9.72 -4.29 -4.76
C LYS A 57 9.80 -5.75 -4.32
N LYS A 58 10.51 -6.57 -5.10
CA LYS A 58 10.92 -7.90 -4.62
C LYS A 58 12.06 -7.75 -3.63
N VAL A 59 11.96 -8.49 -2.53
CA VAL A 59 12.99 -8.68 -1.50
C VAL A 59 13.41 -10.13 -1.45
#